data_AF-A0A416S5R5-F1
#
_entry.id   AF-A0A416S5R5-F1
#
_cell.length_a   1.000
_cell.length_b   1.000
_cell.length_c   1.000
_cell.angle_alpha   90.00
_cell.angle_beta   90.00
_cell.angle_gamma   90.00
#
_symmetry.space_group_name_H-M   'P 1'
#
loop_
_entity.id
_entity.type
_entity.pdbx_description
1 polymer ?
#
loop_
_entity_poly.entity_id
_entity_poly.type
_entity_poly.pdbx_seq_one_letter_code
_entity_poly.pdbx_strand_id
1 'polypeptide(L)'
;MSRIGASARRYYSDGITRVTDPFWKMKCNKCGHVFLSCICIAECPTCGSMDQKAFLDGKSLEEIKTERGEPTIPEYLLSKNQSLSE
;
A
#
# COMPACT_ATOMS: atom_id res chain seq x y z
N MET A 1 -16.07 -5.53 23.95
CA MET A 1 -15.46 -4.27 23.43
C MET A 1 -13.99 -4.55 23.15
N SER A 2 -13.65 -4.93 21.91
CA SER A 2 -12.26 -5.19 21.54
C SER A 2 -11.45 -3.91 21.66
N ARG A 3 -10.48 -3.93 22.58
CA ARG A 3 -9.47 -2.88 22.70
C ARG A 3 -8.66 -2.88 21.41
N ILE A 4 -8.99 -2.01 20.47
CA ILE A 4 -8.10 -1.68 19.36
C ILE A 4 -6.87 -1.07 20.04
N GLY A 5 -5.83 -1.89 20.19
CA GLY A 5 -4.64 -1.56 20.97
C GLY A 5 -3.98 -0.29 20.45
N ALA A 6 -3.33 0.44 21.35
CA ALA A 6 -2.63 1.70 21.10
C ALA A 6 -1.65 1.69 19.90
N SER A 7 -1.31 0.50 19.36
CA SER A 7 -0.54 0.31 18.13
C SER A 7 -1.22 0.86 16.86
N ALA A 8 -2.54 0.80 16.74
CA ALA A 8 -3.28 1.25 15.55
C ALA A 8 -3.18 2.76 15.29
N ARG A 9 -2.80 3.56 16.29
CA ARG A 9 -2.62 5.02 16.13
C ARG A 9 -1.31 5.42 15.43
N ARG A 10 -0.42 4.47 15.16
CA ARG A 10 0.92 4.76 14.60
C ARG A 10 1.08 4.36 13.14
N TYR A 11 0.10 3.66 12.58
CA TYR A 11 0.14 3.15 11.21
C TYR A 11 -1.13 3.54 10.46
N TYR A 12 -1.02 3.67 9.14
CA TYR A 12 -2.17 3.76 8.26
C TYR A 12 -2.91 2.42 8.17
N SER A 13 -4.02 2.39 7.42
CA SER A 13 -4.88 1.21 7.26
C SER A 13 -4.19 0.02 6.60
N ASP A 14 -3.06 0.23 5.93
CA ASP A 14 -2.23 -0.84 5.37
C ASP A 14 -1.37 -1.56 6.43
N GLY A 15 -1.38 -1.10 7.68
CA GLY A 15 -0.70 -1.73 8.81
C GLY A 15 0.82 -1.70 8.78
N ILE A 16 1.44 -1.19 7.69
CA ILE A 16 2.90 -1.19 7.48
C ILE A 16 3.47 0.23 7.40
N THR A 17 2.69 1.17 6.87
CA THR A 17 3.11 2.57 6.71
C THR A 17 2.86 3.30 8.01
N ARG A 18 3.90 3.87 8.61
CA ARG A 18 3.77 4.67 9.82
C ARG A 18 3.22 6.05 9.48
N VAL A 19 2.49 6.65 10.41
CA VAL A 19 1.99 8.02 10.26
C VAL A 19 3.13 9.06 10.15
N THR A 20 4.34 8.70 10.58
CA THR A 20 5.55 9.52 10.51
C THR A 20 6.42 9.22 9.30
N ASP A 21 6.11 8.20 8.51
CA ASP A 21 6.87 7.91 7.30
C ASP A 21 6.61 8.98 6.23
N PRO A 22 7.55 9.23 5.31
CA PRO A 22 7.27 10.03 4.12
C PRO A 22 6.23 9.32 3.23
N PHE A 23 5.77 10.01 2.19
CA PHE A 23 4.90 9.37 1.20
C PHE A 23 5.66 8.33 0.38
N TRP A 24 4.96 7.24 0.06
CA TRP A 24 5.40 6.26 -0.91
C TRP A 24 5.45 6.89 -2.29
N LYS A 25 6.56 6.68 -3.00
CA LYS A 25 6.67 6.92 -4.43
C LYS A 25 6.25 5.66 -5.18
N MET A 26 5.16 5.77 -5.93
CA MET A 26 4.55 4.68 -6.67
C MET A 26 4.83 4.84 -8.17
N LYS A 27 5.12 3.75 -8.86
CA LYS A 27 5.18 3.68 -10.33
C LYS A 27 4.30 2.55 -10.81
N CYS A 28 3.21 2.89 -11.49
CA CYS A 28 2.31 1.91 -12.08
C CYS A 28 3.00 1.15 -13.21
N ASN A 29 3.00 -0.18 -13.16
CA ASN A 29 3.58 -1.03 -14.21
C ASN A 29 2.70 -1.09 -15.47
N LYS A 30 1.38 -0.85 -15.33
CA LYS A 30 0.42 -0.87 -16.45
C LYS A 30 0.46 0.38 -17.33
N CYS A 31 0.43 1.57 -16.73
CA CYS A 31 0.35 2.84 -17.49
C CYS A 31 1.58 3.74 -17.34
N GLY A 32 2.56 3.36 -16.52
CA GLY A 32 3.79 4.13 -16.29
C GLY A 32 3.63 5.38 -15.41
N HIS A 33 2.39 5.73 -15.00
CA HIS A 33 2.13 6.88 -14.15
C HIS A 33 2.89 6.80 -12.82
N VAL A 34 3.48 7.91 -12.40
CA VAL A 34 4.23 8.05 -11.15
C VAL A 34 3.48 9.00 -10.23
N PHE A 35 3.20 8.56 -9.00
CA PHE A 35 2.41 9.32 -8.03
C PHE A 35 2.89 9.07 -6.60
N LEU A 36 2.42 9.91 -5.68
CA LEU A 36 2.69 9.78 -4.25
C LEU A 36 1.46 9.23 -3.52
N SER A 37 1.69 8.38 -2.52
CA SER A 37 0.64 7.78 -1.70
C SER A 37 1.03 7.73 -0.22
N CYS A 38 0.06 7.89 0.68
CA CYS A 38 0.27 7.68 2.11
C CYS A 38 0.19 6.19 2.53
N ILE A 39 -0.15 5.29 1.60
CA ILE A 39 -0.22 3.83 1.82
C ILE A 39 0.41 3.08 0.64
N CYS A 40 0.97 1.90 0.88
CA CYS A 40 1.61 1.09 -0.17
C CYS A 40 0.63 0.27 -1.04
N ILE A 41 -0.66 0.25 -0.66
CA ILE A 41 -1.74 -0.50 -1.31
C ILE A 41 -2.69 0.40 -2.11
N ALA A 42 -2.25 1.57 -2.57
CA ALA A 42 -3.09 2.50 -3.31
C ALA A 42 -3.28 2.08 -4.78
N GLU A 43 -4.48 2.23 -5.33
CA GLU A 43 -4.73 2.06 -6.76
C GLU A 43 -4.04 3.19 -7.55
N CYS A 44 -3.58 2.90 -8.77
CA CYS A 44 -3.09 3.95 -9.67
C CYS A 44 -4.22 4.94 -9.99
N PRO A 45 -4.05 6.25 -9.72
CA PRO A 45 -5.13 7.24 -9.90
C PRO A 45 -5.51 7.47 -11.37
N THR A 46 -4.67 7.02 -12.31
CA THR A 46 -4.91 7.17 -13.76
C THR A 46 -5.65 5.98 -14.35
N CYS A 47 -5.32 4.74 -13.95
CA CYS A 47 -5.84 3.53 -14.62
C CYS A 47 -6.44 2.49 -13.67
N GLY A 48 -6.51 2.78 -12.37
CA GLY A 48 -7.06 1.89 -11.33
C GLY A 48 -6.23 0.63 -11.05
N SER A 49 -5.11 0.41 -11.74
CA SER A 49 -4.29 -0.79 -11.54
C SER A 49 -3.58 -0.78 -10.20
N MET A 50 -3.55 -1.93 -9.54
CA MET A 50 -2.77 -2.21 -8.34
C MET A 50 -1.36 -2.75 -8.64
N ASP A 51 -1.05 -3.05 -9.90
CA ASP A 51 0.27 -3.53 -10.31
C ASP A 51 1.26 -2.34 -10.43
N GLN A 52 2.16 -2.26 -9.46
CA GLN A 52 3.03 -1.10 -9.29
C GLN A 52 4.28 -1.44 -8.47
N LYS A 53 5.34 -0.67 -8.71
CA LYS A 53 6.52 -0.61 -7.85
C LYS A 53 6.35 0.51 -6.83
N ALA A 54 6.64 0.23 -5.56
CA ALA A 54 6.49 1.17 -4.46
C ALA A 54 7.82 1.36 -3.74
N PHE A 55 8.15 2.63 -3.45
CA PHE A 55 9.37 3.00 -2.74
C PHE A 55 9.05 3.94 -1.58
N LEU A 56 9.62 3.67 -0.40
CA LEU A 56 9.52 4.51 0.78
C LEU A 56 10.91 4.99 1.17
N ASP A 57 11.14 6.30 1.10
CA ASP A 57 12.44 6.90 1.39
C ASP A 57 13.62 6.21 0.66
N GLY A 58 13.40 5.87 -0.61
CA GLY A 58 14.39 5.19 -1.46
C GLY A 58 14.45 3.66 -1.32
N LYS A 59 13.84 3.06 -0.28
CA LYS A 59 13.75 1.60 -0.12
C LYS A 59 12.55 1.03 -0.86
N SER A 60 12.70 -0.12 -1.49
CA SER A 60 11.60 -0.84 -2.15
C SER A 60 10.64 -1.46 -1.15
N LEU A 61 9.40 -1.75 -1.58
CA LEU A 61 8.41 -2.44 -0.74
C LEU A 61 8.92 -3.78 -0.21
N GLU A 62 9.68 -4.54 -0.99
CA GLU A 62 10.24 -5.83 -0.54
C GLU A 62 11.25 -5.66 0.60
N GLU A 63 12.09 -4.62 0.56
CA GLU A 63 12.98 -4.27 1.67
C GLU A 63 12.19 -3.87 2.92
N ILE A 64 11.15 -3.05 2.74
CA ILE A 64 10.28 -2.64 3.85
C ILE A 64 9.52 -3.82 4.45
N LYS A 65 9.05 -4.77 3.62
CA LYS A 65 8.41 -6.01 4.07
C LYS A 65 9.34 -6.87 4.90
N THR A 66 10.60 -6.98 4.50
CA THR A 66 11.61 -7.71 5.25
C THR A 66 11.83 -7.10 6.64
N GLU A 67 11.78 -5.77 6.74
CA GLU A 67 11.97 -5.04 8.00
C GLU A 67 10.71 -5.02 8.89
N ARG A 68 9.51 -5.00 8.30
CA ARG A 68 8.26 -4.62 9.00
C ARG A 68 7.12 -5.63 8.89
N GLY A 69 7.27 -6.65 8.06
CA GLY A 69 6.23 -7.64 7.75
C GLY A 69 5.35 -7.24 6.56
N GLU A 70 4.31 -8.03 6.32
CA GLU A 70 3.40 -7.85 5.18
C GLU A 70 2.36 -6.73 5.44
N PRO A 71 1.97 -5.96 4.41
CA PRO A 71 0.85 -5.04 4.52
C PRO A 71 -0.46 -5.79 4.75
N THR A 72 -1.34 -5.17 5.52
CA THR A 72 -2.73 -5.59 5.62
C THR A 72 -3.47 -5.12 4.37
N ILE A 73 -4.04 -6.06 3.61
CA ILE A 73 -4.87 -5.76 2.45
C ILE A 73 -6.35 -5.80 2.88
N PRO A 74 -7.07 -4.67 2.84
CA PRO A 74 -8.50 -4.66 3.08
C PRO A 74 -9.28 -5.56 2.12
N GLU A 75 -10.31 -6.23 2.63
CA GLU A 75 -11.11 -7.21 1.87
C GLU A 75 -11.72 -6.64 0.58
N TYR A 76 -12.13 -5.37 0.60
CA TYR A 76 -12.71 -4.69 -0.57
C TYR A 76 -11.73 -4.51 -1.74
N LEU A 77 -10.41 -4.59 -1.49
CA LEU A 77 -9.39 -4.59 -2.56
C LEU A 77 -9.15 -5.99 -3.11
N LEU A 78 -9.38 -7.03 -2.31
CA LEU A 78 -9.25 -8.42 -2.75
C LEU A 78 -10.41 -8.80 -3.71
N SER A 79 -11.63 -8.37 -3.39
CA SER A 79 -12.82 -8.68 -4.20
C SER A 79 -12.79 -8.07 -5.60
N LYS A 80 -12.12 -6.92 -5.79
CA LYS A 80 -11.99 -6.25 -7.11
C LYS A 80 -11.02 -6.95 -8.06
N ASN A 81 -10.05 -7.72 -7.56
CA ASN A 81 -9.12 -8.45 -8.41
C ASN A 81 -9.75 -9.70 -9.04
N GLN A 82 -10.84 -10.22 -8.46
CA GLN A 82 -11.57 -11.37 -9.01
C GLN A 82 -12.51 -11.00 -10.18
N SER A 83 -12.92 -9.73 -10.32
CA SER A 83 -13.83 -9.28 -11.38
C SER A 83 -13.12 -8.84 -12.68
N LEU A 84 -11.79 -8.97 -12.76
CA LEU A 84 -10.99 -8.60 -13.94
C LEU A 84 -10.29 -9.80 -14.58
N SER A 85 -10.60 -11.01 -14.13
CA SER A 85 -10.05 -12.29 -14.63
C SER A 85 -11.01 -13.09 -15.52
N GLU A 86 -12.01 -12.44 -16.11
CA GLU A 86 -12.89 -13.03 -17.15
C GLU A 86 -12.62 -12.41 -18.52
#